data_AF-A0A199VEN2-F1
#
_entry.id   AF-A0A199VEN2-F1
#
_cell.length_a   1.000
_cell.length_b   1.000
_cell.length_c   1.000
_cell.angle_alpha   90.00
_cell.angle_beta   90.00
_cell.angle_gamma   90.00
#
_symmetry.space_group_name_H-M   'P 1'
#
loop_
_entity.id
_entity.type
_entity.pdbx_description
1 polymer ?
#
loop_
_entity_poly.entity_id
_entity_poly.type
_entity_poly.pdbx_seq_one_letter_code
_entity_poly.pdbx_strand_id
1 'polypeptide(L)'
;MKRTQERTHHTLLLLLYYLYLFIIMIILLLLVQSGSATSSGAPRQRGSPIRSMVVLVLENRSFDHMLGWLKRSLNPLLDGLTGSECNPNSSSSPNPNPNPNPPLVCVSDDARFVAADPGHSFEDVLLQVFGPSSSSSSSSSSPSAAKRTPSMSGFVEQALSISPDLSATVMKGFDPSRLPVFETLAAHFAVFDRWFSSIPGPTQPNRLFLYSATSHGAVAHDKWNLLRGYPQPTIFDSLRSADLDFGVYFRSIPTTLFYRNLRRLKHVPSFHPYDDTFRSHAMSGRLPSLSVIEPRYFDLIGAPADDDHPSHDVANGQRLVKEVYETLRAGPQWNHTLLVVTYDEHGGFFDHVATPFVGVPNPDGLIGPEPFRFPFDRLGVRIPTIMVSPWIKKGTVVNRPKGPYPNSEFEHSSIPATIKKIFNLTSDFLTKRDAWAGTFEHIFTELSSPRTDCPEVLPEVTSLRPGVANEDGWLSEFQSELVQLAAVLNGDYFLNSFGHETGKKMTVKQADAYVKRAVKRFIQASKQAIRLGANASAITGGKKQLEEHVDSNDCIYKEKLYLKRKAHKQKDNITFNISMNCCSHFCYYEQLRGADKININQKVQRIGD
;
A
#
# COMPACT_ATOMS: atom_id res chain seq x y z
N MET A 1 22.24 10.14 -85.48
CA MET A 1 21.22 10.51 -84.47
C MET A 1 20.22 9.39 -84.14
N LYS A 2 19.68 8.62 -85.10
CA LYS A 2 18.74 7.50 -84.78
C LYS A 2 19.34 6.38 -83.90
N ARG A 3 20.61 5.98 -84.11
CA ARG A 3 21.26 4.91 -83.32
C ARG A 3 21.52 5.27 -81.85
N THR A 4 21.61 6.55 -81.50
CA THR A 4 21.87 7.00 -80.12
C THR A 4 20.59 7.02 -79.28
N GLN A 5 19.43 7.24 -79.94
CA GLN A 5 18.11 7.29 -79.30
C GLN A 5 17.54 5.89 -79.01
N GLU A 6 17.87 4.88 -79.82
CA GLU A 6 17.51 3.48 -79.53
C GLU A 6 18.29 2.92 -78.33
N ARG A 7 19.57 3.28 -78.18
CA ARG A 7 20.38 2.83 -77.04
C ARG A 7 19.89 3.38 -75.70
N THR A 8 19.51 4.66 -75.64
CA THR A 8 18.94 5.24 -74.41
C THR A 8 17.60 4.64 -74.04
N HIS A 9 16.76 4.29 -75.03
CA HIS A 9 15.48 3.64 -74.78
C HIS A 9 15.64 2.21 -74.24
N HIS A 10 16.63 1.47 -74.73
CA HIS A 10 16.94 0.13 -74.26
C HIS A 10 17.49 0.14 -72.82
N THR A 11 18.37 1.08 -72.49
CA THR A 11 18.91 1.21 -71.13
C THR A 11 17.82 1.59 -70.11
N LEU A 12 16.86 2.45 -70.50
CA LEU A 12 15.75 2.83 -69.63
C LEU A 12 14.81 1.65 -69.35
N LEU A 13 14.50 0.84 -70.37
CA LEU A 13 13.68 -0.37 -70.21
C LEU A 13 14.35 -1.42 -69.33
N LEU A 14 15.67 -1.59 -69.45
CA LEU A 14 16.45 -2.46 -68.56
C LEU A 14 16.41 -1.98 -67.11
N LEU A 15 16.58 -0.68 -66.85
CA LEU A 15 16.51 -0.12 -65.50
C LEU A 15 15.12 -0.29 -64.86
N LEU A 16 14.05 -0.07 -65.62
CA LEU A 16 12.69 -0.28 -65.14
C LEU A 16 12.41 -1.76 -64.85
N TYR A 17 12.95 -2.67 -65.66
CA TYR A 17 12.84 -4.11 -65.45
C TYR A 17 13.55 -4.56 -64.16
N TYR A 18 14.76 -4.07 -63.89
CA TYR A 18 15.47 -4.38 -62.64
C TYR A 18 14.79 -3.78 -61.41
N LEU A 19 14.23 -2.57 -61.52
CA LEU A 19 13.46 -1.96 -60.42
C LEU A 19 12.21 -2.78 -60.10
N TYR A 20 11.50 -3.26 -61.13
CA TYR A 20 10.33 -4.13 -60.97
C TYR A 20 10.67 -5.46 -60.29
N LEU A 21 11.76 -6.13 -60.71
CA LEU A 21 12.24 -7.35 -60.08
C LEU A 21 12.66 -7.15 -58.61
N PHE A 22 13.29 -6.00 -58.31
CA PHE A 22 13.69 -5.66 -56.94
C PHE A 22 12.48 -5.45 -56.01
N ILE A 23 11.43 -4.80 -56.51
CA ILE A 23 10.18 -4.61 -55.74
C ILE A 23 9.49 -5.97 -55.49
N ILE A 24 9.43 -6.86 -56.48
CA ILE A 24 8.89 -8.22 -56.31
C ILE A 24 9.68 -9.01 -55.26
N MET A 25 11.02 -8.89 -55.25
CA MET A 25 11.87 -9.55 -54.27
C MET A 25 11.59 -9.06 -52.84
N ILE A 26 11.39 -7.74 -52.64
CA ILE A 26 11.02 -7.17 -51.33
C ILE A 26 9.64 -7.67 -50.89
N ILE A 27 8.66 -7.73 -51.78
CA ILE A 27 7.31 -8.24 -51.47
C ILE A 27 7.36 -9.73 -51.08
N LEU A 28 8.15 -10.55 -51.80
CA LEU A 28 8.35 -11.96 -51.46
C LEU A 28 9.05 -12.14 -50.11
N LEU A 29 10.06 -11.31 -49.79
CA LEU A 29 10.73 -11.33 -48.48
C LEU A 29 9.78 -10.95 -47.33
N LEU A 30 8.89 -9.99 -47.53
CA LEU A 30 7.88 -9.60 -46.54
C LEU A 30 6.80 -10.67 -46.35
N LEU A 31 6.44 -11.40 -47.41
CA LEU A 31 5.49 -12.52 -47.36
C LEU A 31 6.07 -13.78 -46.71
N VAL A 32 7.39 -14.03 -46.84
CA VAL A 32 8.07 -15.14 -46.15
C VAL A 32 8.21 -14.87 -44.64
N GLN A 33 8.29 -13.62 -44.19
CA GLN A 33 8.33 -13.28 -42.76
C GLN A 33 6.97 -13.34 -42.06
N SER A 34 5.87 -13.49 -42.80
CA SER A 34 4.51 -13.57 -42.25
C SER A 34 3.91 -14.98 -42.27
N GLY A 35 4.69 -16.01 -42.64
CA GLY A 35 4.25 -17.41 -42.70
C GLY A 35 4.99 -18.36 -41.75
N SER A 36 4.31 -18.74 -40.67
CA SER A 36 4.35 -20.11 -40.11
C SER A 36 5.59 -20.56 -39.30
N ALA A 37 5.59 -20.26 -38.00
CA ALA A 37 6.20 -21.14 -37.00
C ALA A 37 5.10 -21.97 -36.33
N THR A 38 4.74 -23.11 -36.92
CA THR A 38 3.96 -24.16 -36.26
C THR A 38 4.88 -24.92 -35.31
N SER A 39 4.78 -24.65 -34.01
CA SER A 39 5.30 -25.55 -32.98
C SER A 39 4.18 -26.49 -32.53
N SER A 40 4.24 -27.75 -32.99
CA SER A 40 3.53 -28.85 -32.38
C SER A 40 4.28 -29.30 -31.13
N GLY A 41 3.74 -29.01 -29.95
CA GLY A 41 4.31 -29.45 -28.68
C GLY A 41 3.42 -29.10 -27.48
N ALA A 42 2.60 -30.06 -27.05
CA ALA A 42 1.80 -30.13 -25.82
C ALA A 42 0.74 -29.02 -25.59
N PRO A 43 -0.40 -29.31 -24.92
CA PRO A 43 -1.32 -28.27 -24.49
C PRO A 43 -0.60 -27.42 -23.44
N ARG A 44 -0.09 -26.23 -23.82
CA ARG A 44 0.25 -25.20 -22.85
C ARG A 44 -1.00 -25.01 -21.98
N GLN A 45 -0.85 -25.19 -20.66
CA GLN A 45 -1.85 -24.68 -19.73
C GLN A 45 -2.20 -23.26 -20.17
N ARG A 46 -3.49 -22.94 -20.34
CA ARG A 46 -3.90 -21.58 -20.71
C ARG A 46 -3.39 -20.65 -19.60
N GLY A 47 -2.26 -19.99 -19.84
CA GLY A 47 -1.73 -18.99 -18.92
C GLY A 47 -2.75 -17.86 -18.76
N SER A 48 -2.66 -17.13 -17.64
CA SER A 48 -3.51 -15.98 -17.36
C SER A 48 -3.61 -15.04 -18.58
N PRO A 49 -4.80 -14.55 -18.95
CA PRO A 49 -4.93 -13.54 -20.00
C PRO A 49 -4.35 -12.18 -19.59
N ILE A 50 -4.15 -11.97 -18.29
CA ILE A 50 -3.64 -10.74 -17.70
C ILE A 50 -2.12 -10.65 -17.88
N ARG A 51 -1.67 -9.54 -18.46
CA ARG A 51 -0.25 -9.19 -18.66
C ARG A 51 0.17 -7.94 -17.90
N SER A 52 -0.79 -7.11 -17.48
CA SER A 52 -0.57 -5.91 -16.68
C SER A 52 -1.59 -5.85 -15.54
N MET A 53 -1.11 -5.74 -14.30
CA MET A 53 -1.92 -5.44 -13.13
C MET A 53 -1.73 -3.97 -12.77
N VAL A 54 -2.82 -3.22 -12.65
CA VAL A 54 -2.84 -1.83 -12.20
C VAL A 54 -3.46 -1.80 -10.82
N VAL A 55 -2.76 -1.25 -9.84
CA VAL A 55 -3.21 -1.19 -8.44
C VAL A 55 -3.35 0.27 -8.03
N LEU A 56 -4.56 0.65 -7.63
CA LEU A 56 -4.89 1.95 -7.04
C LEU A 56 -5.36 1.71 -5.61
N VAL A 57 -4.69 2.36 -4.67
CA VAL A 57 -4.95 2.25 -3.22
C VAL A 57 -5.39 3.61 -2.70
N LEU A 58 -6.67 3.69 -2.37
CA LEU A 58 -7.31 4.82 -1.71
C LEU A 58 -7.18 4.71 -0.19
N GLU A 59 -7.72 5.69 0.54
CA GLU A 59 -7.47 5.92 1.95
C GLU A 59 -8.75 5.92 2.79
N ASN A 60 -8.63 5.19 3.89
CA ASN A 60 -9.34 5.33 5.16
C ASN A 60 -10.86 5.21 5.06
N ARG A 61 -11.35 4.12 4.46
CA ARG A 61 -12.79 3.80 4.36
C ARG A 61 -13.06 2.31 4.59
N SER A 62 -14.04 1.99 5.44
CA SER A 62 -14.51 0.62 5.61
C SER A 62 -15.37 0.15 4.43
N PHE A 63 -15.52 -1.17 4.28
CA PHE A 63 -16.41 -1.72 3.24
C PHE A 63 -17.85 -1.24 3.46
N ASP A 64 -18.38 -1.33 4.67
CA ASP A 64 -19.77 -0.92 4.93
C ASP A 64 -20.02 0.57 4.73
N HIS A 65 -19.00 1.40 4.97
CA HIS A 65 -19.11 2.84 4.75
C HIS A 65 -19.26 3.20 3.27
N MET A 66 -18.60 2.48 2.35
CA MET A 66 -18.61 2.79 0.91
C MET A 66 -19.56 1.90 0.11
N LEU A 67 -19.55 0.59 0.36
CA LEU A 67 -20.20 -0.42 -0.47
C LEU A 67 -21.28 -1.22 0.28
N GLY A 68 -21.40 -1.07 1.61
CA GLY A 68 -22.32 -1.85 2.44
C GLY A 68 -23.77 -1.78 1.97
N TRP A 69 -24.23 -0.59 1.57
CA TRP A 69 -25.61 -0.37 1.12
C TRP A 69 -25.92 -0.92 -0.28
N LEU A 70 -24.91 -1.32 -1.07
CA LEU A 70 -25.12 -2.00 -2.36
C LEU A 70 -25.84 -3.34 -2.21
N LYS A 71 -25.83 -3.95 -1.02
CA LYS A 71 -26.64 -5.15 -0.73
C LYS A 71 -28.12 -4.92 -1.06
N ARG A 72 -28.64 -3.76 -0.69
CA ARG A 72 -30.06 -3.42 -0.86
C ARG A 72 -30.38 -2.92 -2.26
N SER A 73 -29.51 -2.09 -2.83
CA SER A 73 -29.79 -1.42 -4.11
C SER A 73 -29.38 -2.23 -5.34
N LEU A 74 -28.32 -3.06 -5.23
CA LEU A 74 -27.65 -3.65 -6.39
C LEU A 74 -27.61 -5.18 -6.36
N ASN A 75 -27.07 -5.78 -5.30
CA ASN A 75 -26.87 -7.22 -5.26
C ASN A 75 -27.04 -7.80 -3.84
N PRO A 76 -28.14 -8.54 -3.56
CA PRO A 76 -28.41 -9.08 -2.22
C PRO A 76 -27.41 -10.15 -1.75
N LEU A 77 -26.61 -10.70 -2.67
CA LEU A 77 -25.54 -11.66 -2.35
C LEU A 77 -24.34 -11.00 -1.65
N LEU A 78 -24.21 -9.67 -1.71
CA LEU A 78 -23.19 -8.95 -0.96
C LEU A 78 -23.42 -9.11 0.54
N ASP A 79 -22.34 -9.37 1.27
CA ASP A 79 -22.29 -9.31 2.73
C ASP A 79 -22.24 -7.84 3.21
N GLY A 80 -23.27 -7.06 2.88
CA GLY A 80 -23.41 -5.65 3.25
C GLY A 80 -24.42 -5.38 4.36
N LEU A 81 -24.73 -4.11 4.58
CA LEU A 81 -25.58 -3.65 5.68
C LEU A 81 -27.07 -4.03 5.50
N THR A 82 -27.70 -4.38 6.60
CA THR A 82 -29.15 -4.62 6.69
C THR A 82 -29.93 -3.42 7.21
N GLY A 83 -29.26 -2.48 7.89
CA GLY A 83 -29.86 -1.35 8.58
C GLY A 83 -30.22 -1.63 10.04
N SER A 84 -29.86 -2.81 10.55
CA SER A 84 -30.10 -3.22 11.94
C SER A 84 -28.84 -3.23 12.80
N GLU A 85 -27.68 -3.01 12.18
CA GLU A 85 -26.39 -2.98 12.84
C GLU A 85 -26.28 -1.73 13.70
N CYS A 86 -25.92 -1.90 14.97
CA CYS A 86 -25.80 -0.79 15.92
C CYS A 86 -24.62 -0.99 16.87
N ASN A 87 -24.10 0.11 17.39
CA ASN A 87 -23.11 0.13 18.46
C ASN A 87 -23.69 0.88 19.68
N PRO A 88 -23.37 0.44 20.91
CA PRO A 88 -23.77 1.15 22.11
C PRO A 88 -23.12 2.54 22.18
N ASN A 89 -23.90 3.53 22.60
CA ASN A 89 -23.42 4.85 22.97
C ASN A 89 -23.03 4.86 24.46
N SER A 90 -21.94 4.17 24.76
CA SER A 90 -21.29 4.19 26.07
C SER A 90 -20.14 5.20 26.04
N SER A 91 -20.18 6.20 26.94
CA SER A 91 -19.02 7.04 27.20
C SER A 91 -18.02 6.28 28.07
N SER A 92 -16.73 6.37 27.71
CA SER A 92 -15.60 5.79 28.44
C SER A 92 -15.32 6.46 29.79
N SER A 93 -16.09 7.50 30.16
CA SER A 93 -15.98 8.10 31.50
C SER A 93 -16.30 7.03 32.55
N PRO A 94 -15.46 6.86 33.60
CA PRO A 94 -15.73 5.92 34.68
C PRO A 94 -17.00 6.36 35.41
N ASN A 95 -18.14 5.89 34.93
CA ASN A 95 -19.42 6.09 35.56
C ASN A 95 -19.56 5.00 36.62
N PRO A 96 -19.61 5.35 37.92
CA PRO A 96 -19.78 4.37 38.99
C PRO A 96 -21.11 3.59 38.89
N ASN A 97 -22.06 4.06 38.06
CA ASN A 97 -23.28 3.37 37.70
C ASN A 97 -23.47 3.37 36.17
N PRO A 98 -22.81 2.48 35.41
CA PRO A 98 -23.02 2.39 33.97
C PRO A 98 -24.48 2.07 33.67
N ASN A 99 -25.06 2.74 32.68
CA ASN A 99 -26.41 2.41 32.21
C ASN A 99 -26.39 0.98 31.65
N PRO A 100 -27.20 0.04 32.18
CA PRO A 100 -27.20 -1.35 31.72
C PRO A 100 -27.69 -1.48 30.26
N ASN A 101 -28.41 -0.47 29.74
CA ASN A 101 -28.90 -0.40 28.36
C ASN A 101 -28.54 0.96 27.75
N PRO A 102 -27.28 1.19 27.32
CA PRO A 102 -26.91 2.44 26.67
C PRO A 102 -27.73 2.65 25.39
N PRO A 103 -28.06 3.90 25.03
CA PRO A 103 -28.74 4.18 23.76
C PRO A 103 -27.89 3.66 22.60
N LEU A 104 -28.52 3.19 21.53
CA LEU A 104 -27.82 2.64 20.38
C LEU A 104 -27.64 3.71 19.30
N VAL A 105 -26.50 3.68 18.62
CA VAL A 105 -26.29 4.37 17.36
C VAL A 105 -26.25 3.31 16.28
N CYS A 106 -27.21 3.37 15.36
CA CYS A 106 -27.36 2.40 14.29
C CYS A 106 -26.88 2.97 12.96
N VAL A 107 -26.58 2.08 12.03
CA VAL A 107 -26.15 2.47 10.69
C VAL A 107 -27.24 3.21 9.92
N SER A 108 -26.83 4.11 9.03
CA SER A 108 -27.68 4.83 8.07
C SER A 108 -26.96 5.06 6.75
N ASP A 109 -27.68 5.37 5.68
CA ASP A 109 -27.15 5.62 4.32
C ASP A 109 -26.94 7.12 4.02
N ASP A 110 -27.07 7.98 5.02
CA ASP A 110 -27.02 9.43 4.87
C ASP A 110 -25.62 10.03 5.04
N ALA A 111 -24.54 9.24 4.87
CA ALA A 111 -23.18 9.74 4.97
C ALA A 111 -22.93 10.92 4.02
N ARG A 112 -22.14 11.88 4.50
CA ARG A 112 -21.78 13.12 3.80
C ARG A 112 -20.27 13.29 3.86
N PHE A 113 -19.79 14.41 3.32
CA PHE A 113 -18.44 14.89 3.58
C PHE A 113 -18.14 14.88 5.09
N VAL A 114 -17.04 14.23 5.46
CA VAL A 114 -16.61 14.06 6.84
C VAL A 114 -15.42 14.99 7.11
N ALA A 115 -15.64 16.03 7.92
CA ALA A 115 -14.62 17.05 8.18
C ALA A 115 -13.56 16.63 9.22
N ALA A 116 -13.91 15.72 10.12
CA ALA A 116 -13.04 15.26 11.19
C ALA A 116 -12.55 13.82 10.92
N ASP A 117 -11.28 13.57 11.20
CA ASP A 117 -10.65 12.28 10.98
C ASP A 117 -10.94 11.33 12.16
N PRO A 118 -11.68 10.21 11.96
CA PRO A 118 -11.92 9.25 13.03
C PRO A 118 -10.64 8.51 13.40
N GLY A 119 -10.60 7.94 14.62
CA GLY A 119 -9.40 7.27 15.10
C GLY A 119 -9.16 5.97 14.36
N HIS A 120 -7.94 5.78 13.90
CA HIS A 120 -7.52 4.58 13.18
C HIS A 120 -6.10 4.16 13.57
N SER A 121 -5.63 4.64 14.74
CA SER A 121 -4.41 4.12 15.35
C SER A 121 -4.60 2.67 15.81
N PHE A 122 -3.51 1.93 15.98
CA PHE A 122 -3.60 0.53 16.43
C PHE A 122 -4.42 0.35 17.73
N GLU A 123 -4.29 1.26 18.69
CA GLU A 123 -5.08 1.26 19.94
C GLU A 123 -6.57 1.50 19.66
N ASP A 124 -6.87 2.50 18.83
CA ASP A 124 -8.25 2.86 18.48
C ASP A 124 -8.95 1.69 17.79
N VAL A 125 -8.28 1.04 16.84
CA VAL A 125 -8.86 -0.09 16.12
C VAL A 125 -9.08 -1.29 17.03
N LEU A 126 -8.19 -1.54 18.01
CA LEU A 126 -8.44 -2.56 19.01
C LEU A 126 -9.68 -2.25 19.86
N LEU A 127 -9.87 -0.99 20.25
CA LEU A 127 -11.08 -0.58 20.98
C LEU A 127 -12.34 -0.76 20.11
N GLN A 128 -12.29 -0.37 18.83
CA GLN A 128 -13.39 -0.52 17.88
C GLN A 128 -13.83 -1.98 17.71
N VAL A 129 -12.84 -2.86 17.51
CA VAL A 129 -13.05 -4.29 17.21
C VAL A 129 -13.48 -5.09 18.44
N PHE A 130 -12.98 -4.76 19.64
CA PHE A 130 -13.17 -5.57 20.85
C PHE A 130 -14.01 -4.90 21.96
N GLY A 131 -14.33 -3.61 21.83
CA GLY A 131 -15.08 -2.85 22.84
C GLY A 131 -14.29 -2.53 24.13
N PRO A 132 -14.90 -1.75 25.06
CA PRO A 132 -14.22 -1.10 26.19
C PRO A 132 -13.85 -1.99 27.37
N SER A 133 -14.41 -3.20 27.47
CA SER A 133 -13.98 -4.19 28.48
C SER A 133 -12.54 -4.69 28.27
N SER A 134 -11.77 -4.02 27.41
CA SER A 134 -10.40 -4.31 27.01
C SER A 134 -9.36 -3.29 27.52
N SER A 135 -9.76 -2.09 27.96
CA SER A 135 -8.81 -1.01 28.30
C SER A 135 -8.38 -0.94 29.77
N SER A 136 -9.02 -1.69 30.68
CA SER A 136 -8.70 -1.68 32.12
C SER A 136 -7.61 -2.66 32.57
N SER A 137 -6.94 -3.33 31.64
CA SER A 137 -5.67 -4.02 31.93
C SER A 137 -4.64 -3.64 30.88
N SER A 138 -3.58 -2.98 31.33
CA SER A 138 -2.34 -2.61 30.64
C SER A 138 -1.52 -3.81 30.11
N SER A 139 -2.20 -4.78 29.50
CA SER A 139 -1.61 -5.93 28.85
C SER A 139 -2.50 -6.43 27.71
N SER A 140 -2.54 -5.68 26.61
CA SER A 140 -2.76 -6.26 25.27
C SER A 140 -1.68 -7.30 24.91
N SER A 141 -0.62 -7.37 25.71
CA SER A 141 0.37 -8.46 25.79
C SER A 141 -0.14 -9.75 26.46
N SER A 142 -1.39 -9.81 26.93
CA SER A 142 -1.96 -11.06 27.44
C SER A 142 -2.35 -12.00 26.27
N PRO A 143 -1.95 -13.28 26.27
CA PRO A 143 -2.40 -14.29 25.30
C PRO A 143 -3.93 -14.45 25.19
N SER A 144 -4.69 -13.75 26.05
CA SER A 144 -6.15 -13.72 26.09
C SER A 144 -6.79 -12.82 25.02
N ALA A 145 -6.13 -11.76 24.54
CA ALA A 145 -6.66 -10.94 23.45
C ALA A 145 -6.69 -11.69 22.10
N ALA A 146 -5.83 -12.71 21.92
CA ALA A 146 -5.83 -13.63 20.77
C ALA A 146 -6.95 -14.68 20.77
N LYS A 147 -7.68 -14.83 21.88
CA LYS A 147 -8.81 -15.75 21.98
C LYS A 147 -10.16 -15.05 22.02
N ARG A 148 -10.19 -13.73 22.09
CA ARG A 148 -11.44 -12.98 22.19
C ARG A 148 -12.04 -12.80 20.80
N THR A 149 -13.30 -13.18 20.64
CA THR A 149 -14.04 -13.00 19.39
C THR A 149 -14.28 -11.50 19.17
N PRO A 150 -13.94 -10.95 17.98
CA PRO A 150 -14.26 -9.57 17.63
C PRO A 150 -15.77 -9.31 17.74
N SER A 151 -16.15 -8.30 18.52
CA SER A 151 -17.55 -7.90 18.71
C SER A 151 -17.99 -6.80 17.74
N MET A 152 -17.03 -6.06 17.17
CA MET A 152 -17.28 -4.90 16.29
C MET A 152 -18.18 -3.85 16.95
N SER A 153 -18.10 -3.70 18.28
CA SER A 153 -19.07 -2.94 19.09
C SER A 153 -18.51 -1.65 19.71
N GLY A 154 -17.26 -1.30 19.44
CA GLY A 154 -16.58 -0.17 20.08
C GLY A 154 -16.43 1.08 19.23
N PHE A 155 -17.00 1.13 18.01
CA PHE A 155 -16.78 2.24 17.07
C PHE A 155 -17.33 3.56 17.58
N VAL A 156 -18.56 3.55 18.10
CA VAL A 156 -19.21 4.75 18.66
C VAL A 156 -18.43 5.27 19.86
N GLU A 157 -18.02 4.37 20.76
CA GLU A 157 -17.25 4.73 21.95
C GLU A 157 -15.86 5.29 21.62
N GLN A 158 -15.15 4.65 20.69
CA GLN A 158 -13.86 5.14 20.26
C GLN A 158 -14.01 6.53 19.61
N ALA A 159 -15.02 6.72 18.75
CA ALA A 159 -15.30 8.01 18.13
C ALA A 159 -15.62 9.11 19.16
N LEU A 160 -16.36 8.80 20.23
CA LEU A 160 -16.65 9.73 21.33
C LEU A 160 -15.41 10.21 22.07
N SER A 161 -14.34 9.40 22.09
CA SER A 161 -13.05 9.81 22.68
C SER A 161 -12.33 10.91 21.90
N ILE A 162 -12.71 11.11 20.63
CA ILE A 162 -12.17 12.14 19.74
C ILE A 162 -13.10 13.34 19.67
N SER A 163 -14.37 13.12 19.33
CA SER A 163 -15.37 14.19 19.23
C SER A 163 -16.80 13.65 19.35
N PRO A 164 -17.70 14.35 20.07
CA PRO A 164 -19.13 13.98 20.13
C PRO A 164 -19.78 13.82 18.75
N ASP A 165 -19.41 14.67 17.78
CA ASP A 165 -20.01 14.69 16.44
C ASP A 165 -19.59 13.48 15.57
N LEU A 166 -18.48 12.81 15.93
CA LEU A 166 -18.01 11.64 15.20
C LEU A 166 -18.80 10.37 15.53
N SER A 167 -19.39 10.28 16.72
CA SER A 167 -20.08 9.08 17.22
C SER A 167 -21.16 8.55 16.28
N ALA A 168 -22.00 9.43 15.74
CA ALA A 168 -22.97 9.08 14.71
C ALA A 168 -22.32 8.92 13.34
N THR A 169 -21.35 9.79 13.01
CA THR A 169 -20.71 9.86 11.69
C THR A 169 -20.00 8.55 11.31
N VAL A 170 -19.31 7.90 12.24
CA VAL A 170 -18.61 6.63 11.98
C VAL A 170 -19.54 5.48 11.65
N MET A 171 -20.82 5.56 12.05
CA MET A 171 -21.84 4.54 11.77
C MET A 171 -22.57 4.78 10.44
N LYS A 172 -22.37 5.93 9.78
CA LYS A 172 -23.05 6.24 8.50
C LYS A 172 -22.29 5.61 7.35
N GLY A 173 -22.98 5.00 6.40
CA GLY A 173 -22.47 4.66 5.08
C GLY A 173 -23.07 5.56 4.00
N PHE A 174 -22.49 5.56 2.81
CA PHE A 174 -23.01 6.33 1.68
C PHE A 174 -24.17 5.62 0.99
N ASP A 175 -25.23 6.37 0.71
CA ASP A 175 -26.21 6.00 -0.31
C ASP A 175 -25.48 5.73 -1.65
N PRO A 176 -25.70 4.57 -2.28
CA PRO A 176 -25.04 4.19 -3.54
C PRO A 176 -25.10 5.25 -4.64
N SER A 177 -26.18 6.01 -4.73
CA SER A 177 -26.35 7.08 -5.75
C SER A 177 -25.37 8.25 -5.58
N ARG A 178 -24.75 8.39 -4.41
CA ARG A 178 -23.66 9.36 -4.14
C ARG A 178 -22.30 8.84 -4.58
N LEU A 179 -22.21 7.55 -4.83
CA LEU A 179 -21.01 6.84 -5.25
C LEU A 179 -21.18 6.23 -6.66
N PRO A 180 -21.64 6.99 -7.67
CA PRO A 180 -22.09 6.42 -8.94
C PRO A 180 -20.97 5.71 -9.73
N VAL A 181 -19.70 6.09 -9.52
CA VAL A 181 -18.56 5.38 -10.13
C VAL A 181 -18.39 4.00 -9.50
N PHE A 182 -18.37 3.93 -8.17
CA PHE A 182 -18.22 2.65 -7.46
C PHE A 182 -19.44 1.74 -7.67
N GLU A 183 -20.66 2.30 -7.66
CA GLU A 183 -21.89 1.56 -7.99
C GLU A 183 -21.82 0.95 -9.39
N THR A 184 -21.40 1.73 -10.39
CA THR A 184 -21.28 1.24 -11.78
C THR A 184 -20.23 0.14 -11.90
N LEU A 185 -19.07 0.31 -11.27
CA LEU A 185 -18.02 -0.72 -11.30
C LEU A 185 -18.46 -2.00 -10.59
N ALA A 186 -19.14 -1.88 -9.45
CA ALA A 186 -19.71 -3.01 -8.72
C ALA A 186 -20.75 -3.77 -9.56
N ALA A 187 -21.61 -3.05 -10.29
CA ALA A 187 -22.63 -3.63 -11.17
C ALA A 187 -22.02 -4.38 -12.36
N HIS A 188 -20.84 -3.94 -12.84
CA HIS A 188 -20.24 -4.44 -14.07
C HIS A 188 -19.10 -5.43 -13.86
N PHE A 189 -18.46 -5.48 -12.69
CA PHE A 189 -17.26 -6.28 -12.47
C PHE A 189 -17.32 -7.07 -11.15
N ALA A 190 -16.19 -7.26 -10.46
CA ALA A 190 -16.12 -8.02 -9.22
C ALA A 190 -16.00 -7.12 -8.00
N VAL A 191 -16.86 -7.36 -7.00
CA VAL A 191 -16.74 -6.77 -5.65
C VAL A 191 -16.32 -7.87 -4.68
N PHE A 192 -15.32 -7.58 -3.87
CA PHE A 192 -14.91 -8.43 -2.75
C PHE A 192 -15.58 -7.90 -1.49
N ASP A 193 -16.47 -8.68 -0.91
CA ASP A 193 -17.16 -8.33 0.35
C ASP A 193 -16.48 -8.95 1.57
N ARG A 194 -15.23 -9.41 1.43
CA ARG A 194 -14.45 -9.99 2.52
C ARG A 194 -12.93 -9.78 2.35
N TRP A 195 -12.55 -8.58 1.96
CA TRP A 195 -11.15 -8.15 1.92
C TRP A 195 -10.81 -7.32 3.16
N PHE A 196 -9.79 -7.71 3.92
CA PHE A 196 -9.42 -7.06 5.18
C PHE A 196 -8.12 -6.27 5.07
N SER A 197 -7.97 -5.22 5.88
CA SER A 197 -6.66 -4.65 6.13
C SER A 197 -5.77 -5.69 6.83
N SER A 198 -4.48 -5.72 6.51
CA SER A 198 -3.57 -6.78 6.98
C SER A 198 -3.31 -6.75 8.48
N ILE A 199 -3.49 -5.59 9.13
CA ILE A 199 -3.43 -5.43 10.59
C ILE A 199 -4.48 -4.43 11.08
N PRO A 200 -4.93 -4.52 12.36
CA PRO A 200 -5.84 -3.54 12.96
C PRO A 200 -5.08 -2.26 13.33
N GLY A 201 -4.71 -1.44 12.35
CA GLY A 201 -3.91 -0.26 12.57
C GLY A 201 -3.86 0.67 11.35
N PRO A 202 -2.99 1.69 11.40
CA PRO A 202 -3.06 2.82 10.49
C PRO A 202 -2.52 2.50 9.09
N THR A 203 -2.59 3.50 8.22
CA THR A 203 -2.18 3.52 6.82
C THR A 203 -0.83 2.86 6.54
N GLN A 204 0.28 3.37 7.11
CA GLN A 204 1.62 2.97 6.67
C GLN A 204 1.91 1.47 6.89
N PRO A 205 1.68 0.89 8.09
CA PRO A 205 1.81 -0.55 8.27
C PRO A 205 1.00 -1.36 7.26
N ASN A 206 -0.25 -0.99 6.99
CA ASN A 206 -1.11 -1.68 6.03
C ASN A 206 -0.61 -1.53 4.58
N ARG A 207 -0.19 -0.33 4.17
CA ARG A 207 0.43 -0.10 2.85
C ARG A 207 1.71 -0.91 2.66
N LEU A 208 2.47 -1.18 3.71
CA LEU A 208 3.67 -2.03 3.62
C LEU A 208 3.35 -3.49 3.27
N PHE A 209 2.20 -4.03 3.68
CA PHE A 209 1.79 -5.39 3.33
C PHE A 209 1.48 -5.56 1.83
N LEU A 210 0.95 -4.52 1.16
CA LEU A 210 0.56 -4.58 -0.26
C LEU A 210 1.68 -5.08 -1.20
N TYR A 211 2.93 -4.71 -0.92
CA TYR A 211 4.05 -5.04 -1.80
C TYR A 211 5.16 -5.83 -1.13
N SER A 212 5.07 -6.08 0.19
CA SER A 212 6.08 -6.87 0.90
C SER A 212 5.51 -7.98 1.80
N ALA A 213 4.19 -8.10 1.91
CA ALA A 213 3.52 -9.09 2.75
C ALA A 213 3.93 -9.04 4.24
N THR A 214 4.49 -7.91 4.69
CA THR A 214 4.81 -7.61 6.09
C THR A 214 4.95 -6.09 6.29
N SER A 215 4.72 -5.60 7.51
CA SER A 215 5.10 -4.25 7.94
C SER A 215 6.48 -4.21 8.60
N HIS A 216 7.23 -5.31 8.59
CA HIS A 216 8.50 -5.47 9.28
C HIS A 216 8.40 -5.17 10.79
N GLY A 217 7.33 -5.68 11.41
CA GLY A 217 7.06 -5.46 12.83
C GLY A 217 6.45 -4.10 13.18
N ALA A 218 6.24 -3.20 12.22
CA ALA A 218 5.60 -1.91 12.49
C ALA A 218 4.09 -2.07 12.71
N VAL A 219 3.56 -1.40 13.75
CA VAL A 219 2.12 -1.30 14.06
C VAL A 219 1.62 0.14 14.02
N ALA A 220 2.53 1.08 13.83
CA ALA A 220 2.31 2.52 13.75
C ALA A 220 3.52 3.14 13.04
N HIS A 221 3.55 4.46 12.96
CA HIS A 221 4.68 5.22 12.42
C HIS A 221 6.02 4.85 13.11
N ASP A 222 6.98 4.33 12.34
CA ASP A 222 8.34 4.05 12.80
C ASP A 222 9.35 5.01 12.16
N LYS A 223 9.74 6.02 12.92
CA LYS A 223 10.70 7.05 12.49
C LYS A 223 12.05 6.48 12.06
N TRP A 224 12.54 5.44 12.72
CA TRP A 224 13.87 4.88 12.44
C TRP A 224 13.85 4.04 11.17
N ASN A 225 12.81 3.24 10.99
CA ASN A 225 12.63 2.49 9.76
C ASN A 225 12.28 3.40 8.58
N LEU A 226 11.55 4.49 8.78
CA LEU A 226 11.37 5.52 7.74
C LEU A 226 12.72 6.10 7.30
N LEU A 227 13.58 6.48 8.25
CA LEU A 227 14.92 7.02 7.97
C LEU A 227 15.77 6.02 7.16
N ARG A 228 15.92 4.80 7.67
CA ARG A 228 16.73 3.75 7.03
C ARG A 228 16.10 3.26 5.71
N GLY A 229 14.78 3.41 5.58
CA GLY A 229 13.96 2.66 4.65
C GLY A 229 13.71 1.24 5.17
N TYR A 230 12.49 0.78 4.98
CA TYR A 230 12.04 -0.57 5.36
C TYR A 230 12.84 -1.63 4.59
N PRO A 231 13.50 -2.60 5.26
CA PRO A 231 14.51 -3.44 4.65
C PRO A 231 13.97 -4.68 3.93
N GLN A 232 12.69 -5.01 4.12
CA GLN A 232 12.10 -6.25 3.62
C GLN A 232 12.08 -6.32 2.07
N PRO A 233 12.21 -7.53 1.49
CA PRO A 233 12.02 -7.75 0.06
C PRO A 233 10.61 -7.38 -0.39
N THR A 234 10.47 -7.03 -1.67
CA THR A 234 9.18 -6.64 -2.24
C THR A 234 8.82 -7.49 -3.45
N ILE A 235 7.56 -7.43 -3.87
CA ILE A 235 7.12 -8.04 -5.12
C ILE A 235 7.82 -7.42 -6.34
N PHE A 236 8.26 -6.16 -6.24
CA PHE A 236 9.07 -5.51 -7.27
C PHE A 236 10.41 -6.23 -7.49
N ASP A 237 11.01 -6.77 -6.42
CA ASP A 237 12.22 -7.60 -6.52
C ASP A 237 11.93 -8.90 -7.25
N SER A 238 10.84 -9.57 -6.90
CA SER A 238 10.40 -10.80 -7.56
C SER A 238 10.14 -10.60 -9.06
N LEU A 239 9.49 -9.49 -9.44
CA LEU A 239 9.25 -9.14 -10.84
C LEU A 239 10.58 -8.94 -11.58
N ARG A 240 11.49 -8.16 -11.02
CA ARG A 240 12.80 -7.88 -11.64
C ARG A 240 13.66 -9.14 -11.78
N SER A 241 13.64 -10.04 -10.81
CA SER A 241 14.32 -11.35 -10.91
C SER A 241 13.74 -12.25 -12.01
N ALA A 242 12.53 -11.97 -12.48
CA ALA A 242 11.88 -12.66 -13.60
C ALA A 242 11.89 -11.83 -14.89
N ASP A 243 12.74 -10.81 -15.00
CA ASP A 243 12.84 -9.88 -16.13
C ASP A 243 11.52 -9.16 -16.47
N LEU A 244 10.65 -8.98 -15.47
CA LEU A 244 9.43 -8.19 -15.57
C LEU A 244 9.62 -6.79 -14.98
N ASP A 245 8.98 -5.82 -15.63
CA ASP A 245 9.07 -4.43 -15.23
C ASP A 245 7.88 -4.00 -14.36
N PHE A 246 8.05 -2.88 -13.67
CA PHE A 246 7.01 -2.19 -12.93
C PHE A 246 7.11 -0.68 -13.14
N GLY A 247 6.01 0.02 -12.91
CA GLY A 247 5.91 1.48 -12.96
C GLY A 247 5.12 2.01 -11.78
N VAL A 248 5.56 3.11 -11.19
CA VAL A 248 4.86 3.83 -10.12
C VAL A 248 4.51 5.22 -10.66
N TYR A 249 3.21 5.49 -10.81
CA TYR A 249 2.66 6.73 -11.33
C TYR A 249 2.08 7.53 -10.17
N PHE A 250 2.66 8.68 -9.85
CA PHE A 250 2.31 9.42 -8.64
C PHE A 250 2.01 10.89 -8.89
N ARG A 251 1.05 11.44 -8.12
CA ARG A 251 0.69 12.87 -8.13
C ARG A 251 1.43 13.70 -7.07
N SER A 252 1.62 13.15 -5.87
CA SER A 252 2.33 13.84 -4.76
C SER A 252 3.72 13.25 -4.50
N ILE A 253 3.77 12.00 -4.02
CA ILE A 253 4.99 11.28 -3.68
C ILE A 253 4.72 9.78 -3.84
N PRO A 254 5.66 8.98 -4.38
CA PRO A 254 5.48 7.54 -4.42
C PRO A 254 5.75 6.93 -3.05
N THR A 255 4.72 6.37 -2.41
CA THR A 255 4.82 5.77 -1.06
C THR A 255 5.68 4.50 -1.08
N THR A 256 5.85 3.85 -2.23
CA THR A 256 6.80 2.73 -2.39
C THR A 256 8.26 3.11 -2.05
N LEU A 257 8.61 4.41 -1.96
CA LEU A 257 9.91 4.85 -1.44
C LEU A 257 10.08 4.68 0.07
N PHE A 258 9.06 4.24 0.82
CA PHE A 258 9.25 3.74 2.19
C PHE A 258 10.16 2.50 2.21
N TYR A 259 10.12 1.66 1.18
CA TYR A 259 11.02 0.52 1.06
C TYR A 259 12.44 0.98 0.68
N ARG A 260 13.43 0.57 1.48
CA ARG A 260 14.85 0.92 1.26
C ARG A 260 15.33 0.54 -0.14
N ASN A 261 14.94 -0.65 -0.59
CA ASN A 261 15.38 -1.18 -1.88
C ASN A 261 14.87 -0.36 -3.07
N LEU A 262 13.65 0.20 -2.98
CA LEU A 262 13.05 1.01 -4.04
C LEU A 262 13.71 2.40 -4.17
N ARG A 263 14.54 2.80 -3.19
CA ARG A 263 15.38 4.00 -3.26
C ARG A 263 16.65 3.82 -4.10
N ARG A 264 16.95 2.61 -4.58
CA ARG A 264 18.16 2.32 -5.37
C ARG A 264 18.07 2.89 -6.79
N LEU A 265 19.20 3.33 -7.33
CA LEU A 265 19.30 3.96 -8.66
C LEU A 265 18.66 3.15 -9.78
N LYS A 266 18.80 1.82 -9.76
CA LYS A 266 18.22 0.92 -10.77
C LYS A 266 16.69 1.02 -10.90
N HIS A 267 15.98 1.46 -9.86
CA HIS A 267 14.52 1.58 -9.86
C HIS A 267 14.03 2.99 -10.19
N VAL A 268 14.91 4.00 -10.16
CA VAL A 268 14.53 5.39 -10.43
C VAL A 268 13.82 5.60 -11.78
N PRO A 269 14.18 4.89 -12.87
CA PRO A 269 13.44 4.97 -14.13
C PRO A 269 11.99 4.50 -14.07
N SER A 270 11.60 3.70 -13.07
CA SER A 270 10.23 3.19 -12.89
C SER A 270 9.29 4.20 -12.22
N PHE A 271 9.76 5.37 -11.81
CA PHE A 271 8.93 6.41 -11.17
C PHE A 271 8.53 7.50 -12.16
N HIS A 272 7.22 7.73 -12.28
CA HIS A 272 6.63 8.60 -13.30
C HIS A 272 5.65 9.60 -12.66
N PRO A 273 5.63 10.87 -13.09
CA PRO A 273 4.53 11.76 -12.76
C PRO A 273 3.25 11.24 -13.42
N TYR A 274 2.14 11.21 -12.67
CA TYR A 274 0.89 10.60 -13.12
C TYR A 274 0.26 11.31 -14.34
N ASP A 275 -0.02 12.61 -14.22
CA ASP A 275 -0.98 13.37 -15.06
C ASP A 275 -0.83 13.14 -16.58
N ASP A 276 0.40 13.15 -17.10
CA ASP A 276 0.64 12.93 -18.53
C ASP A 276 1.20 11.53 -18.84
N THR A 277 1.99 10.95 -17.93
CA THR A 277 2.78 9.76 -18.24
C THR A 277 1.93 8.50 -18.21
N PHE A 278 1.01 8.38 -17.25
CA PHE A 278 0.16 7.20 -17.15
C PHE A 278 -0.70 7.03 -18.39
N ARG A 279 -1.42 8.09 -18.80
CA ARG A 279 -2.22 8.10 -20.01
C ARG A 279 -1.39 7.82 -21.25
N SER A 280 -0.21 8.46 -21.39
CA SER A 280 0.70 8.20 -22.50
C SER A 280 1.13 6.74 -22.58
N HIS A 281 1.50 6.13 -21.45
CA HIS A 281 1.92 4.73 -21.38
C HIS A 281 0.75 3.78 -21.71
N ALA A 282 -0.43 4.02 -21.15
CA ALA A 282 -1.64 3.24 -21.43
C ALA A 282 -2.03 3.29 -22.92
N MET A 283 -2.13 4.49 -23.51
CA MET A 283 -2.55 4.68 -24.90
C MET A 283 -1.54 4.13 -25.91
N SER A 284 -0.26 4.04 -25.54
CA SER A 284 0.78 3.45 -26.40
C SER A 284 1.03 1.96 -26.12
N GLY A 285 0.25 1.33 -25.24
CA GLY A 285 0.41 -0.09 -24.91
C GLY A 285 1.72 -0.43 -24.18
N ARG A 286 2.23 0.52 -23.39
CA ARG A 286 3.51 0.43 -22.67
C ARG A 286 3.36 0.28 -21.15
N LEU A 287 2.18 -0.05 -20.64
CA LEU A 287 2.05 -0.33 -19.21
C LEU A 287 2.82 -1.62 -18.86
N PRO A 288 3.65 -1.59 -17.82
CA PRO A 288 4.44 -2.75 -17.37
C PRO A 288 3.56 -3.81 -16.68
N SER A 289 4.17 -4.92 -16.26
CA SER A 289 3.47 -6.02 -15.59
C SER A 289 2.79 -5.60 -14.29
N LEU A 290 3.39 -4.66 -13.56
CA LEU A 290 2.77 -4.01 -12.39
C LEU A 290 2.83 -2.49 -12.53
N SER A 291 1.67 -1.84 -12.53
CA SER A 291 1.53 -0.38 -12.46
C SER A 291 0.88 0.02 -11.15
N VAL A 292 1.55 0.83 -10.34
CA VAL A 292 1.02 1.37 -9.10
C VAL A 292 0.58 2.80 -9.33
N ILE A 293 -0.65 3.14 -8.95
CA ILE A 293 -1.19 4.50 -8.98
C ILE A 293 -1.19 5.05 -7.57
N GLU A 294 -0.54 6.20 -7.39
CA GLU A 294 -0.44 6.92 -6.12
C GLU A 294 -1.26 8.22 -6.23
N PRO A 295 -2.32 8.39 -5.42
CA PRO A 295 -3.17 9.57 -5.46
C PRO A 295 -2.43 10.84 -5.00
N ARG A 296 -3.14 11.97 -5.08
CA ARG A 296 -2.77 13.23 -4.47
C ARG A 296 -3.23 13.23 -3.02
N TYR A 297 -2.26 13.30 -2.11
CA TYR A 297 -2.48 13.23 -0.67
C TYR A 297 -2.72 14.59 0.00
N PHE A 298 -2.44 15.70 -0.68
CA PHE A 298 -2.55 17.05 -0.11
C PHE A 298 -3.72 17.81 -0.74
N ASP A 299 -4.66 18.28 0.09
CA ASP A 299 -5.88 18.97 -0.34
C ASP A 299 -5.63 20.44 -0.68
N LEU A 300 -5.40 20.74 -1.97
CA LEU A 300 -5.07 22.09 -2.45
C LEU A 300 -6.22 22.73 -3.24
N ILE A 301 -6.31 24.06 -3.20
CA ILE A 301 -7.24 24.79 -4.05
C ILE A 301 -6.82 24.62 -5.52
N GLY A 302 -7.75 24.16 -6.36
CA GLY A 302 -7.51 23.88 -7.79
C GLY A 302 -6.84 22.54 -8.09
N ALA A 303 -6.31 21.85 -7.08
CA ALA A 303 -5.79 20.49 -7.19
C ALA A 303 -6.10 19.71 -5.90
N PRO A 304 -7.39 19.42 -5.63
CA PRO A 304 -7.79 18.83 -4.36
C PRO A 304 -7.29 17.39 -4.24
N ALA A 305 -7.19 16.89 -3.01
CA ALA A 305 -6.80 15.51 -2.77
C ALA A 305 -7.83 14.54 -3.36
N ASP A 306 -7.36 13.42 -3.88
CA ASP A 306 -8.14 12.41 -4.61
C ASP A 306 -7.90 10.98 -4.10
N ASP A 307 -7.55 10.87 -2.81
CA ASP A 307 -7.23 9.65 -2.08
C ASP A 307 -8.39 9.08 -1.24
N ASP A 308 -9.51 9.79 -1.07
CA ASP A 308 -10.65 9.48 -0.18
C ASP A 308 -10.42 9.63 1.34
N HIS A 309 -9.24 10.01 1.82
CA HIS A 309 -8.97 10.19 3.26
C HIS A 309 -9.87 11.30 3.86
N PRO A 310 -10.50 11.18 5.04
CA PRO A 310 -11.15 12.32 5.71
C PRO A 310 -10.15 13.45 6.04
N SER A 311 -10.31 14.71 5.66
CA SER A 311 -11.51 15.40 5.19
C SER A 311 -11.44 15.77 3.70
N HIS A 312 -11.05 14.81 2.87
CA HIS A 312 -11.07 14.92 1.42
C HIS A 312 -12.42 14.45 0.88
N ASP A 313 -12.85 15.07 -0.22
CA ASP A 313 -14.14 14.77 -0.84
C ASP A 313 -14.04 13.46 -1.61
N VAL A 314 -14.83 12.44 -1.22
CA VAL A 314 -14.83 11.14 -1.93
C VAL A 314 -15.29 11.25 -3.39
N ALA A 315 -15.90 12.38 -3.78
CA ALA A 315 -16.12 12.69 -5.18
C ALA A 315 -14.82 12.78 -6.00
N ASN A 316 -13.71 13.22 -5.38
CA ASN A 316 -12.41 13.31 -6.06
C ASN A 316 -11.78 11.93 -6.27
N GLY A 317 -11.82 11.03 -5.28
CA GLY A 317 -11.34 9.67 -5.46
C GLY A 317 -12.15 8.89 -6.50
N GLN A 318 -13.47 9.08 -6.55
CA GLN A 318 -14.30 8.57 -7.65
C GLN A 318 -13.84 9.09 -9.03
N ARG A 319 -13.48 10.38 -9.13
CA ARG A 319 -12.95 10.94 -10.40
C ARG A 319 -11.59 10.33 -10.76
N LEU A 320 -10.71 10.08 -9.79
CA LEU A 320 -9.45 9.38 -10.04
C LEU A 320 -9.69 7.95 -10.52
N VAL A 321 -10.58 7.20 -9.88
CA VAL A 321 -10.96 5.84 -10.29
C VAL A 321 -11.53 5.84 -11.70
N LYS A 322 -12.42 6.79 -12.02
CA LYS A 322 -12.97 6.98 -13.37
C LYS A 322 -11.88 7.27 -14.39
N GLU A 323 -10.97 8.20 -14.11
CA GLU A 323 -9.86 8.54 -14.99
C GLU A 323 -8.96 7.32 -15.27
N VAL A 324 -8.59 6.56 -14.23
CA VAL A 324 -7.79 5.35 -14.37
C VAL A 324 -8.53 4.31 -15.20
N TYR A 325 -9.80 4.04 -14.89
CA TYR A 325 -10.62 3.09 -15.64
C TYR A 325 -10.71 3.46 -17.12
N GLU A 326 -11.12 4.67 -17.44
CA GLU A 326 -11.34 5.11 -18.83
C GLU A 326 -10.04 5.15 -19.62
N THR A 327 -8.93 5.52 -18.98
CA THR A 327 -7.59 5.46 -19.59
C THR A 327 -7.20 4.03 -19.97
N LEU A 328 -7.46 3.05 -19.09
CA LEU A 328 -7.19 1.64 -19.36
C LEU A 328 -8.14 1.07 -20.41
N ARG A 329 -9.43 1.41 -20.32
CA ARG A 329 -10.50 0.96 -21.22
C ARG A 329 -10.29 1.42 -22.66
N ALA A 330 -9.72 2.60 -22.85
CA ALA A 330 -9.36 3.16 -24.15
C ALA A 330 -8.01 2.65 -24.69
N GLY A 331 -7.18 2.04 -23.84
CA GLY A 331 -5.85 1.57 -24.20
C GLY A 331 -5.86 0.24 -24.98
N PRO A 332 -4.88 0.00 -25.88
CA PRO A 332 -4.76 -1.26 -26.62
C PRO A 332 -4.48 -2.48 -25.71
N GLN A 333 -4.05 -2.25 -24.47
CA GLN A 333 -3.81 -3.30 -23.47
C GLN A 333 -5.05 -3.72 -22.67
N TRP A 334 -6.23 -3.11 -22.87
CA TRP A 334 -7.46 -3.36 -22.08
C TRP A 334 -7.75 -4.85 -21.85
N ASN A 335 -7.68 -5.67 -22.91
CA ASN A 335 -7.95 -7.12 -22.84
C ASN A 335 -6.87 -7.93 -22.09
N HIS A 336 -5.80 -7.28 -21.64
CA HIS A 336 -4.70 -7.88 -20.89
C HIS A 336 -4.49 -7.18 -19.54
N THR A 337 -5.40 -6.29 -19.15
CA THR A 337 -5.29 -5.51 -17.92
C THR A 337 -6.24 -6.03 -16.85
N LEU A 338 -5.74 -6.06 -15.62
CA LEU A 338 -6.52 -6.15 -14.39
C LEU A 338 -6.32 -4.85 -13.61
N LEU A 339 -7.38 -4.10 -13.36
CA LEU A 339 -7.38 -2.99 -12.41
C LEU A 339 -7.90 -3.48 -11.05
N VAL A 340 -7.14 -3.21 -9.99
CA VAL A 340 -7.52 -3.44 -8.60
C VAL A 340 -7.67 -2.06 -7.93
N VAL A 341 -8.88 -1.73 -7.51
CA VAL A 341 -9.18 -0.56 -6.69
C VAL A 341 -9.44 -1.06 -5.28
N THR A 342 -8.61 -0.64 -4.32
CA THR A 342 -8.70 -1.06 -2.92
C THR A 342 -8.40 0.13 -2.00
N TYR A 343 -8.54 -0.09 -0.70
CA TYR A 343 -8.13 0.87 0.34
C TYR A 343 -6.95 0.31 1.12
N ASP A 344 -6.32 1.13 1.94
CA ASP A 344 -5.26 0.75 2.87
C ASP A 344 -5.83 0.21 4.20
N GLU A 345 -6.78 0.90 4.80
CA GLU A 345 -7.49 0.55 6.03
C GLU A 345 -8.88 1.24 6.11
N HIS A 346 -9.58 1.12 7.24
CA HIS A 346 -11.01 1.46 7.34
C HIS A 346 -11.33 2.88 7.84
N GLY A 347 -10.33 3.64 8.28
CA GLY A 347 -10.45 5.04 8.67
C GLY A 347 -11.25 5.28 9.94
N GLY A 348 -11.43 4.26 10.77
CA GLY A 348 -12.30 4.30 11.95
C GLY A 348 -13.80 4.25 11.65
N PHE A 349 -14.19 4.07 10.37
CA PHE A 349 -15.60 3.86 10.00
C PHE A 349 -16.06 2.44 10.31
N PHE A 350 -17.31 2.32 10.74
CA PHE A 350 -17.89 1.05 11.15
C PHE A 350 -17.88 0.02 10.02
N ASP A 351 -17.63 -1.24 10.39
CA ASP A 351 -17.94 -2.41 9.58
C ASP A 351 -18.47 -3.52 10.50
N HIS A 352 -19.50 -4.22 10.05
CA HIS A 352 -20.19 -5.22 10.85
C HIS A 352 -19.49 -6.59 10.87
N VAL A 353 -18.58 -6.85 9.92
CA VAL A 353 -17.95 -8.17 9.78
C VAL A 353 -16.79 -8.31 10.75
N ALA A 354 -16.88 -9.32 11.62
CA ALA A 354 -15.83 -9.69 12.56
C ALA A 354 -14.48 -9.92 11.85
N THR A 355 -13.43 -9.31 12.39
CA THR A 355 -12.07 -9.41 11.81
C THR A 355 -11.50 -10.83 11.93
N PRO A 356 -10.80 -11.35 10.90
CA PRO A 356 -10.19 -12.67 10.99
C PRO A 356 -9.06 -12.73 12.02
N PHE A 357 -9.14 -13.68 12.95
CA PHE A 357 -8.16 -13.88 14.03
C PHE A 357 -7.69 -15.33 14.20
N VAL A 358 -8.20 -16.26 13.38
CA VAL A 358 -7.93 -17.70 13.52
C VAL A 358 -6.97 -18.18 12.43
N GLY A 359 -5.81 -18.70 12.84
CA GLY A 359 -4.83 -19.30 11.95
C GLY A 359 -4.21 -18.33 10.94
N VAL A 360 -4.28 -17.03 11.24
CA VAL A 360 -3.64 -15.94 10.49
C VAL A 360 -2.14 -15.97 10.85
N PRO A 361 -1.23 -16.33 9.92
CA PRO A 361 0.16 -16.63 10.28
C PRO A 361 0.99 -15.37 10.49
N ASN A 362 1.80 -15.27 11.54
CA ASN A 362 2.79 -14.20 11.61
C ASN A 362 3.67 -14.22 10.33
N PRO A 363 3.85 -13.07 9.62
CA PRO A 363 4.50 -13.03 8.32
C PRO A 363 5.97 -13.49 8.38
N ASP A 364 6.76 -12.93 9.28
CA ASP A 364 8.23 -12.98 9.27
C ASP A 364 8.85 -13.33 10.64
N GLY A 365 8.03 -13.68 11.62
CA GLY A 365 8.43 -14.00 12.99
C GLY A 365 8.67 -12.79 13.88
N LEU A 366 8.50 -11.56 13.37
CA LEU A 366 8.68 -10.34 14.16
C LEU A 366 7.45 -10.08 15.03
N ILE A 367 7.70 -9.48 16.20
CA ILE A 367 6.67 -9.02 17.13
C ILE A 367 6.72 -7.50 17.15
N GLY A 368 5.54 -6.88 17.21
CA GLY A 368 5.43 -5.43 17.28
C GLY A 368 6.11 -4.83 18.51
N PRO A 369 6.39 -3.52 18.51
CA PRO A 369 6.99 -2.85 19.66
C PRO A 369 6.06 -2.84 20.88
N GLU A 370 6.64 -2.50 22.03
CA GLU A 370 5.88 -2.10 23.23
C GLU A 370 4.99 -0.88 22.91
N PRO A 371 3.83 -0.72 23.58
CA PRO A 371 3.32 -1.56 24.67
C PRO A 371 2.55 -2.81 24.23
N PHE A 372 2.22 -2.92 22.94
CA PHE A 372 1.26 -3.93 22.47
C PHE A 372 1.88 -5.29 22.23
N ARG A 373 3.16 -5.36 21.83
CA ARG A 373 3.84 -6.60 21.45
C ARG A 373 3.00 -7.45 20.48
N PHE A 374 2.40 -6.80 19.48
CA PHE A 374 1.45 -7.43 18.58
C PHE A 374 2.11 -8.57 17.78
N PRO A 375 1.59 -9.82 17.85
CA PRO A 375 2.21 -10.96 17.20
C PRO A 375 1.82 -11.13 15.72
N PHE A 376 1.07 -10.20 15.13
CA PHE A 376 0.61 -10.27 13.72
C PHE A 376 -0.21 -11.54 13.42
N ASP A 377 -1.01 -11.98 14.38
CA ASP A 377 -1.82 -13.21 14.33
C ASP A 377 -3.31 -12.97 14.01
N ARG A 378 -3.64 -11.78 13.51
CA ARG A 378 -4.99 -11.37 13.08
C ARG A 378 -4.92 -10.27 12.04
N LEU A 379 -6.04 -10.06 11.38
CA LEU A 379 -6.25 -8.99 10.41
C LEU A 379 -7.00 -7.81 11.04
N GLY A 380 -7.07 -6.71 10.31
CA GLY A 380 -7.86 -5.54 10.65
C GLY A 380 -9.28 -5.60 10.08
N VAL A 381 -9.92 -4.43 10.02
CA VAL A 381 -11.30 -4.25 9.57
C VAL A 381 -11.40 -4.42 8.05
N ARG A 382 -12.59 -4.83 7.59
CA ARG A 382 -12.87 -5.03 6.17
C ARG A 382 -12.84 -3.69 5.41
N ILE A 383 -12.29 -3.73 4.20
CA ILE A 383 -12.11 -2.59 3.31
C ILE A 383 -12.80 -2.82 1.95
N PRO A 384 -13.16 -1.75 1.21
CA PRO A 384 -13.66 -1.88 -0.14
C PRO A 384 -12.58 -2.42 -1.08
N THR A 385 -12.93 -3.40 -1.91
CA THR A 385 -12.08 -3.84 -3.01
C THR A 385 -12.92 -4.21 -4.24
N ILE A 386 -12.61 -3.58 -5.37
CA ILE A 386 -13.25 -3.82 -6.66
C ILE A 386 -12.17 -4.23 -7.67
N MET A 387 -12.43 -5.30 -8.42
CA MET A 387 -11.56 -5.75 -9.52
C MET A 387 -12.25 -5.60 -10.86
N VAL A 388 -11.50 -5.06 -11.82
CA VAL A 388 -12.00 -4.67 -13.12
C VAL A 388 -11.14 -5.27 -14.22
N SER A 389 -11.77 -6.04 -15.10
CA SER A 389 -11.17 -6.62 -16.30
C SER A 389 -12.28 -7.13 -17.22
N PRO A 390 -12.11 -7.11 -18.55
CA PRO A 390 -13.09 -7.70 -19.45
C PRO A 390 -13.19 -9.24 -19.31
N TRP A 391 -12.28 -9.87 -18.57
CA TRP A 391 -12.32 -11.30 -18.27
C TRP A 391 -13.14 -11.68 -17.04
N ILE A 392 -13.69 -10.68 -16.32
CA ILE A 392 -14.53 -10.88 -15.14
C ILE A 392 -15.99 -10.90 -15.55
N LYS A 393 -16.78 -11.86 -15.05
CA LYS A 393 -18.23 -11.91 -15.27
C LYS A 393 -18.92 -10.68 -14.69
N LYS A 394 -19.99 -10.23 -15.36
CA LYS A 394 -20.76 -9.06 -14.90
C LYS A 394 -21.38 -9.33 -13.53
N GLY A 395 -21.28 -8.37 -12.59
CA GLY A 395 -21.92 -8.44 -11.27
C GLY A 395 -21.38 -9.55 -10.37
N THR A 396 -20.08 -9.84 -10.46
CA THR A 396 -19.43 -10.89 -9.65
C THR A 396 -19.30 -10.43 -8.20
N VAL A 397 -19.72 -11.28 -7.26
CA VAL A 397 -19.46 -11.10 -5.82
C VAL A 397 -18.49 -12.17 -5.37
N VAL A 398 -17.47 -11.76 -4.63
CA VAL A 398 -16.37 -12.62 -4.18
C VAL A 398 -16.32 -12.63 -2.66
N ASN A 399 -16.85 -13.70 -2.06
CA ASN A 399 -16.97 -13.80 -0.60
C ASN A 399 -15.75 -14.38 0.10
N ARG A 400 -15.25 -15.56 -0.29
CA ARG A 400 -14.08 -16.17 0.36
C ARG A 400 -13.11 -16.72 -0.68
N PRO A 401 -11.80 -16.73 -0.37
CA PRO A 401 -10.83 -17.34 -1.26
C PRO A 401 -11.02 -18.87 -1.31
N LYS A 402 -10.60 -19.46 -2.44
CA LYS A 402 -10.64 -20.92 -2.65
C LYS A 402 -9.45 -21.67 -2.03
N GLY A 403 -8.53 -20.95 -1.38
CA GLY A 403 -7.27 -21.45 -0.86
C GLY A 403 -6.21 -20.34 -0.80
N PRO A 404 -4.95 -20.66 -0.50
CA PRO A 404 -4.36 -22.01 -0.46
C PRO A 404 -4.73 -22.84 0.78
N TYR A 405 -5.23 -22.21 1.85
CA TYR A 405 -5.68 -22.90 3.06
C TYR A 405 -7.19 -22.70 3.28
N PRO A 406 -7.88 -23.60 4.02
CA PRO A 406 -9.30 -23.44 4.33
C PRO A 406 -9.66 -22.17 5.09
N ASN A 407 -8.68 -21.60 5.81
CA ASN A 407 -8.82 -20.36 6.57
C ASN A 407 -8.12 -19.17 5.92
N SER A 408 -7.70 -19.27 4.65
CA SER A 408 -7.16 -18.13 3.91
C SER A 408 -8.21 -17.02 3.83
N GLU A 409 -7.76 -15.78 3.84
CA GLU A 409 -8.60 -14.60 3.65
C GLU A 409 -8.02 -13.73 2.54
N PHE A 410 -8.85 -12.85 1.99
CA PHE A 410 -8.35 -11.76 1.17
C PHE A 410 -7.89 -10.62 2.09
N GLU A 411 -6.65 -10.19 1.88
CA GLU A 411 -6.01 -9.04 2.53
C GLU A 411 -4.87 -8.54 1.65
N HIS A 412 -4.16 -7.48 2.01
CA HIS A 412 -3.18 -6.83 1.12
C HIS A 412 -2.15 -7.77 0.50
N SER A 413 -1.71 -8.82 1.21
CA SER A 413 -0.75 -9.80 0.70
C SER A 413 -1.34 -10.77 -0.33
N SER A 414 -2.66 -10.72 -0.57
CA SER A 414 -3.33 -11.37 -1.70
C SER A 414 -2.87 -10.81 -3.04
N ILE A 415 -2.44 -9.54 -3.08
CA ILE A 415 -1.88 -8.90 -4.28
C ILE A 415 -0.56 -9.57 -4.69
N PRO A 416 0.52 -9.58 -3.87
CA PRO A 416 1.77 -10.21 -4.24
C PRO A 416 1.63 -11.72 -4.45
N ALA A 417 0.77 -12.40 -3.68
CA ALA A 417 0.44 -13.82 -3.88
C ALA A 417 -0.15 -14.08 -5.28
N THR A 418 -1.10 -13.23 -5.71
CA THR A 418 -1.72 -13.38 -7.03
C THR A 418 -0.77 -12.97 -8.15
N ILE A 419 0.04 -11.92 -7.99
CA ILE A 419 1.08 -11.50 -8.95
C ILE A 419 2.02 -12.67 -9.25
N LYS A 420 2.49 -13.39 -8.21
CA LYS A 420 3.32 -14.59 -8.38
C LYS A 420 2.66 -15.64 -9.26
N LYS A 421 1.36 -15.87 -9.07
CA LYS A 421 0.60 -16.87 -9.82
C LYS A 421 0.33 -16.47 -11.27
N ILE A 422 -0.12 -15.24 -11.53
CA ILE A 422 -0.47 -14.80 -12.89
C ILE A 422 0.74 -14.64 -13.80
N PHE A 423 1.89 -14.27 -13.24
CA PHE A 423 3.14 -14.13 -13.98
C PHE A 423 4.06 -15.33 -13.86
N ASN A 424 3.62 -16.39 -13.17
CA ASN A 424 4.38 -17.64 -12.97
C ASN A 424 5.80 -17.37 -12.44
N LEU A 425 5.90 -16.52 -11.42
CA LEU A 425 7.18 -16.17 -10.81
C LEU A 425 7.72 -17.38 -10.04
N THR A 426 8.99 -17.71 -10.26
CA THR A 426 9.66 -18.85 -9.60
C THR A 426 10.25 -18.48 -8.24
N SER A 427 10.19 -17.21 -7.83
CA SER A 427 10.67 -16.78 -6.53
C SER A 427 9.74 -17.24 -5.41
N ASP A 428 10.33 -17.66 -4.28
CA ASP A 428 9.61 -18.00 -3.06
C ASP A 428 8.67 -16.86 -2.64
N PHE A 429 7.59 -17.21 -1.94
CA PHE A 429 6.73 -16.22 -1.28
C PHE A 429 7.56 -15.26 -0.42
N LEU A 430 7.13 -13.99 -0.36
CA LEU A 430 7.87 -12.94 0.36
C LEU A 430 7.90 -13.24 1.86
N THR A 431 6.79 -13.75 2.40
CA THR A 431 6.62 -14.11 3.81
C THR A 431 5.68 -15.31 3.96
N LYS A 432 5.36 -15.69 5.20
CA LYS A 432 4.29 -16.67 5.46
C LYS A 432 2.89 -16.10 5.17
N ARG A 433 2.75 -14.77 5.10
CA ARG A 433 1.46 -14.10 4.91
C ARG A 433 0.99 -14.22 3.46
N ASP A 434 1.82 -13.91 2.46
CA ASP A 434 1.43 -14.10 1.04
C ASP A 434 1.38 -15.58 0.64
N ALA A 435 2.13 -16.46 1.31
CA ALA A 435 1.96 -17.91 1.16
C ALA A 435 0.60 -18.42 1.68
N TRP A 436 -0.03 -17.70 2.60
CA TRP A 436 -1.32 -18.04 3.19
C TRP A 436 -2.50 -17.27 2.58
N ALA A 437 -2.26 -16.05 2.08
CA ALA A 437 -3.30 -15.16 1.58
C ALA A 437 -4.08 -15.76 0.41
N GLY A 438 -5.36 -15.40 0.32
CA GLY A 438 -6.22 -15.80 -0.77
C GLY A 438 -5.75 -15.28 -2.12
N THR A 439 -5.68 -16.14 -3.14
CA THR A 439 -5.41 -15.69 -4.52
C THR A 439 -6.70 -15.60 -5.34
N PHE A 440 -6.73 -14.66 -6.28
CA PHE A 440 -7.94 -14.28 -7.01
C PHE A 440 -7.82 -14.46 -8.53
N GLU A 441 -6.81 -15.17 -9.01
CA GLU A 441 -6.59 -15.41 -10.43
C GLU A 441 -7.72 -16.20 -11.12
N HIS A 442 -8.38 -17.07 -10.37
CA HIS A 442 -9.45 -17.91 -10.90
C HIS A 442 -10.61 -17.08 -11.48
N ILE A 443 -10.85 -15.87 -10.94
CA ILE A 443 -11.99 -15.01 -11.28
C ILE A 443 -11.95 -14.54 -12.74
N PHE A 444 -10.77 -14.27 -13.28
CA PHE A 444 -10.58 -13.84 -14.68
C PHE A 444 -10.10 -14.97 -15.59
N THR A 445 -10.33 -16.22 -15.19
CA THR A 445 -10.07 -17.41 -16.04
C THR A 445 -11.35 -18.17 -16.38
N GLU A 446 -12.51 -17.74 -15.90
CA GLU A 446 -13.79 -18.43 -16.12
C GLU A 446 -14.37 -18.20 -17.51
N LEU A 447 -14.01 -17.09 -18.17
CA LEU A 447 -14.49 -16.74 -19.50
C LEU A 447 -13.56 -17.29 -20.58
N SER A 448 -14.15 -17.75 -21.70
CA SER A 448 -13.40 -18.20 -22.88
C SER A 448 -12.87 -17.05 -23.75
N SER A 449 -13.46 -15.87 -23.63
CA SER A 449 -13.14 -14.65 -24.38
C SER A 449 -13.41 -13.41 -23.53
N PRO A 450 -12.71 -12.29 -23.76
CA PRO A 450 -12.99 -11.05 -23.04
C PRO A 450 -14.38 -10.53 -23.42
N ARG A 451 -15.05 -9.91 -22.45
CA ARG A 451 -16.32 -9.23 -22.63
C ARG A 451 -16.19 -8.00 -23.50
N THR A 452 -17.22 -7.75 -24.30
CA THR A 452 -17.33 -6.56 -25.16
C THR A 452 -18.37 -5.56 -24.65
N ASP A 453 -19.07 -5.87 -23.55
CA ASP A 453 -20.12 -5.05 -22.92
C ASP A 453 -19.62 -4.20 -21.74
N CYS A 454 -18.30 -4.09 -21.55
CA CYS A 454 -17.71 -3.26 -20.50
C CYS A 454 -17.96 -1.76 -20.79
N PRO A 455 -18.44 -0.96 -19.82
CA PRO A 455 -18.75 0.45 -20.01
C PRO A 455 -17.58 1.21 -20.64
N GLU A 456 -17.83 2.05 -21.63
CA GLU A 456 -16.76 2.88 -22.22
C GLU A 456 -16.46 4.11 -21.37
N VAL A 457 -17.50 4.64 -20.72
CA VAL A 457 -17.46 5.84 -19.88
C VAL A 457 -18.22 5.52 -18.59
N LEU A 458 -17.70 5.97 -17.45
CA LEU A 458 -18.39 5.88 -16.15
C LEU A 458 -19.21 7.15 -15.87
N PRO A 459 -20.18 7.13 -14.94
CA PRO A 459 -20.98 8.31 -14.63
C PRO A 459 -20.16 9.51 -14.15
N GLU A 460 -20.72 10.70 -14.32
CA GLU A 460 -20.16 11.94 -13.76
C GLU A 460 -20.37 12.01 -12.24
N VAL A 461 -19.44 12.68 -11.56
CA VAL A 461 -19.39 12.74 -10.10
C VAL A 461 -19.56 14.15 -9.60
N THR A 462 -20.63 14.37 -8.83
CA THR A 462 -20.90 15.65 -8.18
C THR A 462 -20.11 15.76 -6.87
N SER A 463 -19.56 16.93 -6.58
CA SER A 463 -18.83 17.18 -5.33
C SER A 463 -19.76 16.99 -4.13
N LEU A 464 -19.27 16.34 -3.08
CA LEU A 464 -20.01 16.14 -1.83
C LEU A 464 -19.55 17.10 -0.73
N ARG A 465 -18.43 17.79 -0.92
CA ARG A 465 -17.96 18.83 0.03
C ARG A 465 -18.74 20.14 -0.16
N PRO A 466 -19.05 20.86 0.94
CA PRO A 466 -19.77 22.13 0.87
C PRO A 466 -18.89 23.34 0.49
N GLY A 467 -17.57 23.22 0.57
CA GLY A 467 -16.63 24.33 0.38
C GLY A 467 -15.38 23.94 -0.42
N VAL A 468 -14.40 24.83 -0.49
CA VAL A 468 -13.13 24.56 -1.19
C VAL A 468 -12.18 23.70 -0.36
N ALA A 469 -11.08 23.26 -0.99
CA ALA A 469 -9.97 22.57 -0.34
C ALA A 469 -9.39 23.35 0.86
N ASN A 470 -9.00 22.63 1.92
CA ASN A 470 -8.41 23.25 3.12
C ASN A 470 -6.89 23.23 3.07
N GLU A 471 -6.32 24.04 2.18
CA GLU A 471 -4.87 24.06 1.94
C GLU A 471 -4.04 24.73 3.06
N ASP A 472 -4.71 25.50 3.93
CA ASP A 472 -4.12 26.15 5.10
C ASP A 472 -4.29 25.33 6.39
N GLY A 473 -4.95 24.16 6.29
CA GLY A 473 -5.15 23.22 7.39
C GLY A 473 -3.86 22.56 7.88
N TRP A 474 -3.97 21.91 9.03
CA TRP A 474 -2.92 21.04 9.58
C TRP A 474 -2.84 19.72 8.82
N LEU A 475 -1.66 19.10 8.87
CA LEU A 475 -1.42 17.82 8.23
C LEU A 475 -2.11 16.67 8.98
N SER A 476 -2.63 15.70 8.24
CA SER A 476 -2.96 14.38 8.80
C SER A 476 -1.70 13.66 9.31
N GLU A 477 -1.89 12.56 10.05
CA GLU A 477 -0.77 11.71 10.46
C GLU A 477 0.00 11.23 9.23
N PHE A 478 -0.70 10.66 8.25
CA PHE A 478 -0.06 10.14 7.03
C PHE A 478 0.63 11.25 6.21
N GLN A 479 0.01 12.41 6.01
CA GLN A 479 0.67 13.55 5.36
C GLN A 479 1.96 13.96 6.09
N SER A 480 1.98 13.89 7.42
CA SER A 480 3.18 14.15 8.22
C SER A 480 4.27 13.10 8.00
N GLU A 481 3.92 11.84 7.78
CA GLU A 481 4.86 10.79 7.40
C GLU A 481 5.43 11.01 5.99
N LEU A 482 4.60 11.45 5.04
CA LEU A 482 5.04 11.78 3.68
C LEU A 482 6.04 12.94 3.66
N VAL A 483 5.84 13.96 4.50
CA VAL A 483 6.81 15.06 4.70
C VAL A 483 8.11 14.53 5.28
N GLN A 484 8.06 13.60 6.25
CA GLN A 484 9.26 12.98 6.81
C GLN A 484 10.01 12.13 5.77
N LEU A 485 9.30 11.35 4.95
CA LEU A 485 9.90 10.59 3.85
C LEU A 485 10.59 11.54 2.86
N ALA A 486 9.92 12.62 2.45
CA ALA A 486 10.50 13.65 1.60
C ALA A 486 11.77 14.27 2.22
N ALA A 487 11.76 14.54 3.53
CA ALA A 487 12.94 15.08 4.23
C ALA A 487 14.12 14.12 4.24
N VAL A 488 13.86 12.82 4.37
CA VAL A 488 14.90 11.79 4.25
C VAL A 488 15.44 11.73 2.83
N LEU A 489 14.58 11.75 1.81
CA LEU A 489 14.99 11.72 0.40
C LEU A 489 15.78 12.96 -0.02
N ASN A 490 15.49 14.13 0.57
CA ASN A 490 16.21 15.38 0.31
C ASN A 490 17.48 15.55 1.18
N GLY A 491 17.70 14.69 2.17
CA GLY A 491 18.83 14.77 3.10
C GLY A 491 18.67 15.80 4.23
N ASP A 492 17.48 16.38 4.40
CA ASP A 492 17.19 17.42 5.41
C ASP A 492 17.00 16.84 6.82
N TYR A 493 16.80 15.51 6.94
CA TYR A 493 16.50 14.85 8.22
C TYR A 493 17.60 15.00 9.29
N PHE A 494 18.86 15.22 8.90
CA PHE A 494 19.99 15.41 9.83
C PHE A 494 20.10 16.82 10.41
N LEU A 495 19.30 17.78 9.93
CA LEU A 495 19.16 19.07 10.58
C LEU A 495 18.26 18.85 11.79
N ASN A 496 18.83 18.89 13.01
CA ASN A 496 18.23 18.49 14.30
C ASN A 496 16.81 19.03 14.62
N SER A 497 16.23 19.90 13.80
CA SER A 497 14.89 20.47 13.91
C SER A 497 13.84 19.89 12.94
N PHE A 498 14.24 19.18 11.87
CA PHE A 498 13.34 18.95 10.72
C PHE A 498 12.31 17.82 10.92
N GLY A 499 12.72 16.71 11.55
CA GLY A 499 11.93 15.48 11.55
C GLY A 499 10.78 15.38 12.56
N HIS A 500 10.62 16.34 13.49
CA HIS A 500 9.52 16.30 14.48
C HIS A 500 8.82 17.65 14.67
N GLU A 501 9.53 18.78 14.53
CA GLU A 501 8.93 20.10 14.75
C GLU A 501 8.41 20.79 13.49
N THR A 502 8.94 20.47 12.30
CA THR A 502 8.58 21.22 11.08
C THR A 502 7.31 20.70 10.42
N GLY A 503 7.10 19.37 10.35
CA GLY A 503 5.84 18.79 9.87
C GLY A 503 4.62 19.29 10.68
N LYS A 504 4.79 19.47 12.00
CA LYS A 504 3.76 20.02 12.89
C LYS A 504 3.53 21.53 12.75
N LYS A 505 4.34 22.25 11.96
CA LYS A 505 4.27 23.70 11.74
C LYS A 505 3.96 24.09 10.29
N MET A 506 3.75 23.10 9.42
CA MET A 506 3.47 23.33 8.00
C MET A 506 1.98 23.21 7.72
N THR A 507 1.47 24.10 6.87
CA THR A 507 0.14 23.90 6.26
C THR A 507 0.20 22.83 5.18
N VAL A 508 -0.96 22.26 4.81
CA VAL A 508 -1.10 21.33 3.68
C VAL A 508 -0.42 21.86 2.41
N LYS A 509 -0.62 23.13 2.07
CA LYS A 509 0.02 23.80 0.93
C LYS A 509 1.54 23.84 1.01
N GLN A 510 2.07 24.17 2.19
CA GLN A 510 3.52 24.23 2.40
C GLN A 510 4.13 22.83 2.32
N ALA A 511 3.45 21.82 2.86
CA ALA A 511 3.86 20.43 2.86
C ALA A 511 3.90 19.86 1.44
N ASP A 512 2.85 20.04 0.63
CA ASP A 512 2.84 19.62 -0.77
C ASP A 512 4.00 20.24 -1.55
N ALA A 513 4.20 21.57 -1.41
CA ALA A 513 5.26 22.27 -2.10
C ALA A 513 6.65 21.75 -1.70
N TYR A 514 6.85 21.41 -0.43
CA TYR A 514 8.08 20.79 0.06
C TYR A 514 8.28 19.39 -0.52
N VAL A 515 7.29 18.52 -0.38
CA VAL A 515 7.31 17.13 -0.85
C VAL A 515 7.62 17.05 -2.34
N LYS A 516 6.90 17.83 -3.17
CA LYS A 516 7.15 17.87 -4.62
C LYS A 516 8.57 18.31 -4.96
N ARG A 517 9.11 19.33 -4.28
CA ARG A 517 10.49 19.78 -4.49
C ARG A 517 11.51 18.71 -4.08
N ALA A 518 11.30 18.07 -2.93
CA ALA A 518 12.18 17.01 -2.42
C ALA A 518 12.22 15.80 -3.36
N VAL A 519 11.05 15.29 -3.78
CA VAL A 519 10.95 14.17 -4.72
C VAL A 519 11.58 14.51 -6.07
N LYS A 520 11.32 15.72 -6.60
CA LYS A 520 11.94 16.19 -7.85
C LYS A 520 13.46 16.20 -7.75
N ARG A 521 14.02 16.74 -6.65
CA ARG A 521 15.48 16.76 -6.41
C ARG A 521 16.05 15.35 -6.30
N PHE A 522 15.42 14.47 -5.53
CA PHE A 522 15.82 13.07 -5.41
C PHE A 522 15.88 12.37 -6.78
N ILE A 523 14.83 12.50 -7.60
CA ILE A 523 14.79 11.89 -8.94
C ILE A 523 15.86 12.51 -9.87
N GLN A 524 16.04 13.83 -9.86
CA GLN A 524 17.03 14.51 -10.70
C GLN A 524 18.47 14.13 -10.32
N ALA A 525 18.80 14.16 -9.03
CA ALA A 525 20.11 13.74 -8.53
C ALA A 525 20.39 12.28 -8.86
N SER A 526 19.37 11.41 -8.74
CA SER A 526 19.48 10.01 -9.10
C SER A 526 19.73 9.79 -10.59
N LYS A 527 18.99 10.48 -11.46
CA LYS A 527 19.21 10.46 -12.91
C LYS A 527 20.60 10.96 -13.28
N GLN A 528 21.10 11.99 -12.59
CA GLN A 528 22.46 12.48 -12.78
C GLN A 528 23.51 11.44 -12.36
N ALA A 529 23.33 10.80 -11.19
CA ALA A 529 24.24 9.75 -10.72
C ALA A 529 24.30 8.57 -11.70
N ILE A 530 23.16 8.13 -12.25
CA ILE A 530 23.11 7.09 -13.30
C ILE A 530 23.90 7.52 -14.54
N ARG A 531 23.74 8.76 -15.02
CA ARG A 531 24.48 9.28 -16.17
C ARG A 531 25.99 9.35 -15.93
N LEU A 532 26.41 9.53 -14.67
CA LEU A 532 27.81 9.55 -14.26
C LEU A 532 28.38 8.14 -13.98
N GLY A 533 27.62 7.07 -14.26
CA GLY A 533 28.10 5.70 -14.09
C GLY A 533 28.10 5.21 -12.63
N ALA A 534 27.32 5.84 -11.75
CA ALA A 534 27.17 5.36 -10.37
C ALA A 534 26.59 3.93 -10.34
N ASN A 535 26.99 3.15 -9.34
CA ASN A 535 26.53 1.78 -9.17
C ASN A 535 24.99 1.75 -9.07
N ALA A 536 24.35 0.92 -9.90
CA ALA A 536 22.90 0.80 -9.98
C ALA A 536 22.23 0.39 -8.64
N SER A 537 22.99 -0.21 -7.72
CA SER A 537 22.53 -0.58 -6.36
C SER A 537 22.71 0.53 -5.32
N ALA A 538 23.35 1.65 -5.67
CA ALA A 538 23.51 2.79 -4.77
C ALA A 538 22.17 3.50 -4.51
N ILE A 539 22.07 4.20 -3.37
CA ILE A 539 20.93 5.05 -3.00
C ILE A 539 21.40 6.51 -3.01
N THR A 540 20.68 7.37 -3.73
CA THR A 540 20.97 8.81 -3.79
C THR A 540 20.51 9.48 -2.49
N GLY A 541 21.35 10.35 -1.90
CA GLY A 541 20.95 11.20 -0.75
C GLY A 541 21.40 10.73 0.63
N GLY A 542 22.12 9.61 0.74
CA GLY A 542 22.85 9.29 1.97
C GLY A 542 24.30 9.74 1.86
N LYS A 543 24.75 10.73 2.65
CA LYS A 543 26.19 10.78 2.97
C LYS A 543 26.59 9.39 3.48
N LYS A 544 27.80 8.94 3.14
CA LYS A 544 28.46 7.67 3.58
C LYS A 544 28.34 7.33 5.09
N GLN A 545 27.80 8.21 5.92
CA GLN A 545 27.67 8.07 7.37
C GLN A 545 26.44 7.29 7.87
N LEU A 546 25.47 6.92 7.02
CA LEU A 546 24.27 6.19 7.48
C LEU A 546 24.55 4.79 8.02
N GLU A 547 25.63 4.13 7.59
CA GLU A 547 26.02 2.81 8.09
C GLU A 547 26.86 2.90 9.39
N GLU A 548 27.72 3.91 9.55
CA GLU A 548 28.63 4.02 10.71
C GLU A 548 28.04 4.78 11.92
N HIS A 549 27.12 5.73 11.72
CA HIS A 549 26.58 6.56 12.82
C HIS A 549 25.34 5.99 13.52
N VAL A 550 24.71 4.97 12.93
CA VAL A 550 23.46 4.43 13.47
C VAL A 550 23.71 3.24 14.40
N ASP A 551 24.71 2.40 14.12
CA ASP A 551 25.13 1.33 15.02
C ASP A 551 25.69 1.89 16.35
N SER A 552 26.39 3.03 16.29
CA SER A 552 26.89 3.70 17.50
C SER A 552 25.77 4.29 18.36
N ASN A 553 24.72 4.84 17.74
CA ASN A 553 23.59 5.42 18.48
C ASN A 553 22.58 4.37 19.01
N ASP A 554 22.43 3.22 18.36
CA ASP A 554 21.61 2.10 18.90
C ASP A 554 22.27 1.48 20.14
N CYS A 555 23.61 1.39 20.15
CA CYS A 555 24.39 1.04 21.35
C CYS A 555 24.19 2.06 22.48
N ILE A 556 24.35 3.36 22.19
CA ILE A 556 24.19 4.44 23.20
C ILE A 556 22.74 4.53 23.72
N TYR A 557 21.73 4.29 22.87
CA TYR A 557 20.32 4.32 23.27
C TYR A 557 19.95 3.12 24.15
N LYS A 558 20.41 1.91 23.78
CA LYS A 558 20.25 0.70 24.61
C LYS A 558 20.98 0.82 25.94
N GLU A 559 22.17 1.44 25.96
CA GLU A 559 22.94 1.73 27.16
C GLU A 559 22.22 2.75 28.06
N LYS A 560 21.68 3.85 27.50
CA LYS A 560 20.86 4.80 28.26
C LYS A 560 19.61 4.16 28.84
N LEU A 561 18.92 3.28 28.10
CA LEU A 561 17.75 2.56 28.62
C LEU A 561 18.12 1.58 29.73
N TYR A 562 19.26 0.89 29.59
CA TYR A 562 19.80 -0.02 30.61
C TYR A 562 20.17 0.75 31.89
N LEU A 563 20.86 1.88 31.77
CA LEU A 563 21.22 2.75 32.89
C LEU A 563 19.99 3.37 33.58
N LYS A 564 18.96 3.77 32.83
CA LYS A 564 17.69 4.29 33.38
C LYS A 564 16.93 3.20 34.17
N ARG A 565 16.96 1.95 33.72
CA ARG A 565 16.38 0.80 34.42
C ARG A 565 17.16 0.41 35.68
N LYS A 566 18.49 0.58 35.67
CA LYS A 566 19.35 0.34 36.84
C LYS A 566 19.16 1.43 37.92
N ALA A 567 19.06 2.70 37.50
CA ALA A 567 18.74 3.83 38.39
C ALA A 567 17.36 3.71 39.04
N HIS A 568 16.39 3.08 38.37
CA HIS A 568 15.07 2.81 38.96
C HIS A 568 15.04 1.63 39.95
N LYS A 569 16.04 0.73 39.90
CA LYS A 569 16.19 -0.40 40.84
C LYS A 569 17.07 -0.07 42.04
N GLN A 570 17.81 1.04 42.00
CA GLN A 570 18.81 1.39 43.01
C GLN A 570 18.43 2.73 43.65
N LYS A 571 17.19 2.80 44.14
CA LYS A 571 16.64 3.95 44.87
C LYS A 571 16.89 3.86 46.38
N ASP A 572 17.94 3.14 46.79
CA ASP A 572 18.46 3.15 48.15
C ASP A 572 19.98 3.33 48.10
N ASN A 573 20.40 4.53 48.51
CA ASN A 573 21.72 4.96 48.95
C ASN A 573 22.92 5.04 47.96
N ILE A 574 23.57 6.21 48.08
CA ILE A 574 24.95 6.62 47.68
C ILE A 574 25.10 7.35 46.33
N THR A 575 25.60 8.58 46.45
CA THR A 575 26.08 9.48 45.39
C THR A 575 27.35 8.94 44.74
N PHE A 576 27.39 8.84 43.40
CA PHE A 576 28.62 8.55 42.65
C PHE A 576 28.85 9.59 41.55
N ASN A 577 30.04 10.21 41.58
CA ASN A 577 30.65 10.89 40.43
C ASN A 577 31.24 9.81 39.50
N ILE A 578 30.93 9.86 38.20
CA ILE A 578 31.58 8.98 37.20
C ILE A 578 32.10 9.79 36.02
N SER A 579 33.41 9.66 35.83
CA SER A 579 34.23 10.09 34.69
C SER A 579 33.95 9.23 33.45
N MET A 580 33.92 9.87 32.27
CA MET A 580 33.84 9.22 30.95
C MET A 580 35.09 8.38 30.66
N ASN A 581 34.95 7.04 30.63
CA ASN A 581 35.71 6.15 29.73
C ASN A 581 35.28 4.69 29.91
N CYS A 582 34.48 4.14 28.98
CA CYS A 582 34.38 2.69 28.74
C CYS A 582 33.66 2.38 27.42
N CYS A 583 34.35 2.59 26.29
CA CYS A 583 33.89 2.11 24.97
C CYS A 583 34.59 0.81 24.52
N SER A 584 35.41 0.18 25.37
CA SER A 584 36.31 -0.91 24.96
C SER A 584 35.98 -2.31 25.51
N HIS A 585 34.99 -2.47 26.40
CA HIS A 585 34.75 -3.77 27.05
C HIS A 585 33.58 -4.59 26.46
N PHE A 586 32.64 -3.98 25.74
CA PHE A 586 31.48 -4.70 25.18
C PHE A 586 31.72 -5.27 23.77
N CYS A 587 32.58 -4.62 22.97
CA CYS A 587 32.94 -5.14 21.63
C CYS A 587 33.82 -6.40 21.69
N TYR A 588 34.48 -6.69 22.82
CA TYR A 588 35.31 -7.89 22.96
C TYR A 588 34.49 -9.17 23.24
N TYR A 589 33.24 -9.05 23.69
CA TYR A 589 32.41 -10.21 24.07
C TYR A 589 31.68 -10.88 22.89
N GLU A 590 31.42 -10.16 21.80
CA GLU A 590 30.79 -10.73 20.58
C GLU A 590 31.82 -11.37 19.63
N GLN A 591 33.11 -11.08 19.79
CA GLN A 591 34.18 -11.67 18.97
C GLN A 591 34.66 -13.05 19.45
N LEU A 592 34.23 -13.50 20.64
CA LEU A 592 34.60 -14.81 21.22
C LEU A 592 33.52 -15.90 21.05
N ARG A 593 32.41 -15.63 20.35
CA ARG A 593 31.42 -16.66 20.00
C ARG A 593 31.86 -17.63 18.89
N GLY A 594 33.10 -17.50 18.41
CA GLY A 594 33.67 -18.33 17.35
C GLY A 594 34.78 -19.30 17.79
N ALA A 595 35.05 -19.49 19.09
CA ALA A 595 36.10 -20.43 19.53
C ALA A 595 35.67 -21.27 20.73
N ASP A 596 36.15 -22.51 20.75
CA ASP A 596 35.68 -23.66 21.51
C ASP A 596 35.56 -23.52 23.03
N LYS A 597 34.66 -24.36 23.58
CA LYS A 597 34.54 -24.72 24.99
C LYS A 597 35.91 -24.87 25.67
N ILE A 598 36.20 -24.11 26.73
CA ILE A 598 37.02 -24.53 27.89
C ILE A 598 36.74 -23.60 29.11
N ASN A 599 36.22 -24.23 30.16
CA ASN A 599 36.38 -23.99 31.61
C ASN A 599 36.43 -22.54 32.17
N ILE A 600 35.28 -22.09 32.70
CA ILE A 600 35.15 -20.93 33.59
C ILE A 600 35.51 -21.39 35.01
N ASN A 601 36.77 -21.22 35.43
CA ASN A 601 37.20 -21.18 36.83
C ASN A 601 38.69 -20.81 36.90
N GLN A 602 39.01 -19.52 36.75
CA GLN A 602 40.20 -18.84 37.29
C GLN A 602 40.39 -17.48 36.61
N LYS A 603 39.92 -16.42 37.28
CA LYS A 603 40.47 -15.04 37.31
C LYS A 603 39.37 -14.06 37.73
N VAL A 604 38.89 -14.24 38.96
CA VAL A 604 38.41 -13.12 39.77
C VAL A 604 39.56 -12.79 40.70
N GLN A 605 40.45 -11.88 40.29
CA GLN A 605 41.30 -11.09 41.18
C GLN A 605 42.16 -10.11 40.36
N ARG A 606 42.17 -8.86 40.82
CA ARG A 606 42.87 -7.67 40.28
C ARG A 606 42.15 -7.12 39.04
N ILE A 607 41.66 -5.89 39.02
CA ILE A 607 42.22 -4.66 39.58
C ILE A 607 41.04 -3.80 40.05
N GLY A 608 41.05 -3.41 41.32
CA GLY A 608 40.40 -2.19 41.78
C GLY A 608 41.46 -1.10 41.83
N ASP A 609 41.20 -0.01 41.12
CA ASP A 609 41.58 1.38 41.40
C ASP A 609 40.73 2.28 40.50
#